data_AF-A0A1V5KW63-F1
#
_entry.id   AF-A0A1V5KW63-F1
#
_cell.length_a   1.000
_cell.length_b   1.000
_cell.length_c   1.000
_cell.angle_alpha   90.00
_cell.angle_beta   90.00
_cell.angle_gamma   90.00
#
_symmetry.space_group_name_H-M   'P 1'
#
loop_
_entity.id
_entity.type
_entity.pdbx_description
1 polymer ?
#
loop_
_entity_poly.entity_id
_entity_poly.type
_entity_poly.pdbx_seq_one_letter_code
_entity_poly.pdbx_strand_id
1 'polypeptide(L)'
;MLRALDGDPEYVLIDCPPSLGLMTINALTAASEVLIPLQAEYLPLRGITQLIEAIEMIQARTNPGLAISGVLFTRWDGRKVLSRETQDQALAFFGGSVLDTRIRECISLAEAPGNGKSIFDYAPKSNGAQDYMDLAREIIARGRR
;
A
#
# COMPACT_ATOMS: atom_id res chain seq x y z
N MET A 1 -21.12 0.67 3.02
CA MET A 1 -21.32 -0.68 3.55
C MET A 1 -21.18 -1.64 2.37
N LEU A 2 -20.10 -2.42 2.32
CA LEU A 2 -19.97 -3.49 1.32
C LEU A 2 -21.13 -4.46 1.55
N ARG A 3 -21.88 -4.77 0.50
CA ARG A 3 -22.93 -5.79 0.57
C ARG A 3 -22.27 -7.16 0.72
N ALA A 4 -23.04 -8.14 1.18
CA ALA A 4 -22.60 -9.53 1.20
C ALA A 4 -22.05 -9.89 -0.19
N LEU A 5 -20.78 -10.30 -0.21
CA LEU A 5 -20.13 -10.87 -1.37
C LEU A 5 -20.42 -12.38 -1.35
N ASP A 6 -20.71 -12.96 -2.51
CA ASP A 6 -20.85 -14.41 -2.60
C ASP A 6 -19.51 -15.08 -2.25
N GLY A 7 -19.50 -15.93 -1.22
CA GLY A 7 -18.36 -16.77 -0.86
C GLY A 7 -17.47 -16.29 0.30
N ASP A 8 -17.92 -15.37 1.15
CA ASP A 8 -17.25 -14.93 2.40
C ASP A 8 -15.72 -14.82 2.27
N PRO A 9 -15.21 -13.89 1.43
CA PRO A 9 -13.78 -13.79 1.18
C PRO A 9 -13.00 -13.41 2.43
N GLU A 10 -11.85 -14.05 2.65
CA GLU A 10 -10.92 -13.71 3.74
C GLU A 10 -10.30 -12.32 3.57
N TYR A 11 -10.11 -11.88 2.32
CA TYR A 11 -9.54 -10.57 2.00
C TYR A 11 -10.30 -9.90 0.86
N VAL A 12 -10.53 -8.58 0.99
CA VAL A 12 -11.06 -7.72 -0.07
C VAL A 12 -10.08 -6.56 -0.28
N LEU A 13 -9.51 -6.46 -1.48
CA LEU A 13 -8.64 -5.35 -1.86
C LEU A 13 -9.44 -4.30 -2.65
N ILE A 14 -9.34 -3.04 -2.23
CA ILE A 14 -9.99 -1.91 -2.90
C ILE A 14 -8.90 -0.99 -3.44
N ASP A 15 -8.70 -1.01 -4.76
CA ASP A 15 -7.77 -0.08 -5.42
C ASP A 15 -8.42 1.31 -5.52
N CYS A 16 -7.76 2.31 -4.95
CA CYS A 16 -8.28 3.67 -4.85
C CYS A 16 -7.66 4.56 -5.91
N PRO A 17 -8.43 5.47 -6.55
CA PRO A 17 -7.85 6.49 -7.41
C PRO A 17 -6.91 7.40 -6.60
N PRO A 18 -5.94 8.07 -7.25
CA PRO A 18 -4.92 8.87 -6.57
C PRO A 18 -5.46 10.16 -5.91
N SER A 19 -6.75 10.45 -6.03
CA SER A 19 -7.39 11.64 -5.47
C SER A 19 -8.22 11.30 -4.23
N LEU A 20 -8.25 12.20 -3.26
CA LEU A 20 -9.14 12.12 -2.07
C LEU A 20 -10.58 12.54 -2.42
N GLY A 21 -11.14 11.95 -3.47
CA GLY A 21 -12.53 12.15 -3.90
C GLY A 21 -13.52 11.22 -3.21
N LEU A 22 -14.78 11.28 -3.65
CA LEU A 22 -15.87 10.45 -3.11
C LEU A 22 -15.58 8.94 -3.17
N MET A 23 -14.89 8.46 -4.21
CA MET A 23 -14.55 7.05 -4.34
C MET A 23 -13.59 6.59 -3.24
N THR A 24 -12.52 7.36 -3.00
CA THR A 24 -11.53 7.07 -1.96
C THR A 24 -12.13 7.18 -0.56
N ILE A 25 -12.99 8.17 -0.31
CA ILE A 25 -13.71 8.29 0.96
C ILE A 25 -14.62 7.08 1.21
N ASN A 26 -15.36 6.64 0.18
CA ASN A 26 -16.23 5.46 0.29
C ASN A 26 -15.43 4.17 0.50
N ALA A 27 -14.29 4.03 -0.19
CA ALA A 27 -13.38 2.91 0.01
C ALA A 27 -12.85 2.85 1.45
N LEU A 28 -12.32 3.96 1.97
CA LEU A 28 -11.82 4.07 3.34
C LEU A 28 -12.92 3.90 4.40
N THR A 29 -14.14 4.35 4.11
CA THR A 29 -15.30 4.13 5.00
C THR A 29 -15.72 2.66 5.04
N ALA A 30 -15.49 1.89 3.97
CA ALA A 30 -15.84 0.49 3.89
C ALA A 30 -14.71 -0.47 4.33
N ALA A 31 -13.45 -0.02 4.29
CA ALA A 31 -12.28 -0.83 4.61
C ALA A 31 -12.07 -0.99 6.12
N SER A 32 -11.52 -2.11 6.55
CA SER A 32 -11.03 -2.27 7.93
C SER A 32 -9.65 -1.65 8.11
N GLU A 33 -8.82 -1.75 7.06
CA GLU A 33 -7.45 -1.30 7.10
C GLU A 33 -7.04 -0.64 5.79
N VAL A 34 -6.03 0.24 5.84
CA VAL A 34 -5.43 0.92 4.69
C VAL A 34 -3.95 0.60 4.57
N LEU A 35 -3.53 0.13 3.39
CA LEU A 35 -2.15 -0.04 2.98
C LEU A 35 -1.73 1.17 2.13
N ILE A 36 -0.65 1.84 2.49
CA ILE A 36 -0.19 3.07 1.83
C ILE A 36 1.04 2.76 0.97
N PRO A 37 0.92 2.69 -0.37
CA PRO A 37 2.08 2.60 -1.24
C PRO A 37 2.77 3.97 -1.32
N LEU A 38 4.04 4.01 -0.92
CA LEU A 38 4.88 5.20 -0.93
C LEU A 38 6.02 5.03 -1.92
N GLN A 39 6.21 6.04 -2.78
CA GLN A 39 7.37 6.12 -3.65
C GLN A 39 8.41 7.09 -3.05
N ALA A 40 9.68 6.70 -3.10
CA ALA A 40 10.80 7.52 -2.65
C ALA A 40 11.13 8.64 -3.65
N GLU A 41 10.32 9.70 -3.66
CA GLU A 41 10.52 10.89 -4.48
C GLU A 41 10.61 12.17 -3.63
N TYR A 42 10.64 13.35 -4.25
CA TYR A 42 10.97 14.63 -3.58
C TYR A 42 9.81 15.25 -2.79
N LEU A 43 8.57 14.78 -2.99
CA LEU A 43 7.33 15.33 -2.40
C LEU A 43 6.56 14.47 -1.35
N PRO A 44 7.13 13.41 -0.72
CA PRO A 44 6.35 12.46 0.06
C PRO A 44 5.74 13.08 1.32
N LEU A 45 6.42 14.01 1.99
CA LEU A 45 5.93 14.58 3.26
C LEU A 45 4.60 15.34 3.12
N ARG A 46 4.47 16.22 2.11
CA ARG A 46 3.21 16.99 1.93
C ARG A 46 2.03 16.10 1.55
N GLY A 47 2.27 15.04 0.79
CA GLY A 47 1.24 14.06 0.42
C GLY A 47 0.84 13.16 1.59
N ILE A 48 1.83 12.74 2.39
CA ILE A 48 1.64 11.94 3.59
C ILE A 48 0.76 12.69 4.60
N THR A 49 1.05 13.96 4.90
CA THR A 49 0.27 14.74 5.88
C THR A 49 -1.20 14.84 5.46
N GLN A 50 -1.48 15.15 4.20
CA GLN A 50 -2.87 15.24 3.69
C GLN A 50 -3.60 13.90 3.76
N LEU A 51 -2.89 12.78 3.49
CA LEU A 51 -3.47 11.45 3.60
C LEU A 51 -3.82 11.11 5.05
N ILE A 52 -2.94 11.43 6.00
CA ILE A 52 -3.18 11.23 7.43
C ILE A 52 -4.40 12.05 7.88
N GLU A 53 -4.44 13.34 7.56
CA GLU A 53 -5.58 14.21 7.91
C GLU A 53 -6.91 13.66 7.36
N ALA A 54 -6.89 13.10 6.15
CA ALA A 54 -8.09 12.48 5.56
C ALA A 54 -8.49 11.19 6.29
N ILE A 55 -7.52 10.34 6.65
CA ILE A 55 -7.78 9.12 7.42
C ILE A 55 -8.33 9.47 8.81
N GLU A 56 -7.74 10.43 9.51
CA GLU A 56 -8.20 10.90 10.82
C GLU A 56 -9.64 11.46 10.75
N MET A 57 -9.95 12.22 9.70
CA MET A 57 -11.30 12.75 9.47
C MET A 57 -12.33 11.61 9.28
N ILE A 58 -11.95 10.56 8.55
CA ILE A 58 -12.80 9.39 8.31
C ILE A 58 -12.96 8.58 9.59
N GLN A 59 -11.89 8.36 10.35
CA GLN A 59 -11.92 7.71 11.65
C GLN A 59 -12.88 8.44 12.61
N ALA A 60 -12.82 9.76 12.66
CA ALA A 60 -13.64 10.56 13.55
C ALA A 60 -15.13 10.57 13.18
N ARG A 61 -15.50 10.35 11.91
CA ARG A 61 -16.88 10.57 11.42
C ARG A 61 -17.60 9.31 10.97
N THR A 62 -16.93 8.43 10.23
CA THR A 62 -17.61 7.37 9.48
C THR A 62 -17.05 5.97 9.72
N ASN A 63 -15.76 5.84 10.06
CA ASN A 63 -15.14 4.54 10.29
C ASN A 63 -14.10 4.57 11.42
N PRO A 64 -14.53 4.59 12.70
CA PRO A 64 -13.63 4.64 13.85
C PRO A 64 -12.67 3.45 13.98
N GLY A 65 -12.97 2.34 13.31
CA GLY A 65 -12.13 1.14 13.30
C GLY A 65 -11.06 1.11 12.21
N LEU A 66 -11.04 2.10 11.29
CA LEU A 66 -10.06 2.14 10.21
C LEU A 66 -8.65 2.22 10.79
N ALA A 67 -7.77 1.30 10.42
CA ALA A 67 -6.37 1.30 10.85
C ALA A 67 -5.40 1.34 9.66
N ILE A 68 -4.20 1.89 9.87
CA ILE A 68 -3.13 1.82 8.87
C ILE A 68 -2.41 0.48 9.03
N SER A 69 -2.69 -0.47 8.12
CA SER A 69 -2.09 -1.82 8.14
C SER A 69 -0.60 -1.80 7.81
N GLY A 70 -0.22 -0.89 6.91
CA GLY A 70 1.17 -0.57 6.73
C GLY A 70 1.50 0.44 5.65
N VAL A 71 2.78 0.78 5.60
CA VAL A 71 3.37 1.65 4.57
C VAL A 71 4.36 0.82 3.76
N LEU A 72 4.08 0.69 2.47
CA LEU A 72 4.87 -0.09 1.53
C LEU A 72 5.74 0.81 0.67
N PHE A 73 7.05 0.60 0.69
CA PHE A 73 7.94 1.27 -0.26
C PHE A 73 7.87 0.61 -1.63
N THR A 74 7.48 1.39 -2.63
CA THR A 74 7.44 0.99 -4.04
C THR A 74 8.59 1.63 -4.83
N ARG A 75 8.98 0.98 -5.94
CA ARG A 75 10.06 1.45 -6.82
C ARG A 75 11.36 1.75 -6.05
N TRP A 76 11.64 0.92 -5.06
CA TRP A 76 12.74 1.12 -4.12
C TRP A 76 14.09 0.92 -4.79
N ASP A 77 15.00 1.88 -4.59
CA ASP A 77 16.43 1.74 -4.89
C ASP A 77 17.24 2.21 -3.68
N GLY A 78 17.77 1.24 -2.92
CA GLY A 78 18.53 1.49 -1.70
C GLY A 78 19.87 2.20 -1.91
N ARG A 79 20.31 2.40 -3.16
CA ARG A 79 21.51 3.17 -3.49
C ARG A 79 21.23 4.67 -3.49
N LYS A 80 20.00 5.09 -3.79
CA LYS A 80 19.61 6.50 -3.81
C LYS A 80 19.48 7.05 -2.40
N VAL A 81 20.11 8.19 -2.16
CA VAL A 81 20.02 8.92 -0.88
C VAL A 81 18.56 9.24 -0.55
N LEU A 82 17.80 9.72 -1.53
CA LEU A 82 16.38 10.08 -1.38
C LEU A 82 15.50 8.91 -0.89
N SER A 83 15.80 7.67 -1.32
CA SER A 83 15.11 6.47 -0.82
C SER A 83 15.31 6.29 0.67
N ARG A 84 16.55 6.40 1.14
CA ARG A 84 16.89 6.24 2.55
C ARG A 84 16.29 7.38 3.38
N GLU A 85 16.39 8.62 2.92
CA GLU A 85 15.80 9.78 3.61
C GLU A 85 14.27 9.68 3.73
N THR A 86 13.59 9.27 2.66
CA THR A 86 12.13 9.06 2.69
C THR A 86 11.76 7.94 3.66
N GLN A 87 12.58 6.89 3.73
CA GLN A 87 12.38 5.80 4.67
C GLN A 87 12.50 6.25 6.12
N ASP A 88 13.56 6.99 6.46
CA ASP A 88 13.77 7.48 7.82
C ASP A 88 12.62 8.39 8.27
N GLN A 89 12.12 9.22 7.36
CA GLN A 89 10.94 10.05 7.61
C GLN A 89 9.69 9.20 7.82
N ALA A 90 9.40 8.25 6.93
CA ALA A 90 8.24 7.37 7.09
C ALA A 90 8.28 6.57 8.39
N LEU A 91 9.46 6.12 8.82
CA LEU A 91 9.65 5.46 10.12
C LEU A 91 9.37 6.41 11.30
N ALA A 92 9.78 7.68 11.19
CA ALA A 92 9.49 8.67 12.23
C ALA A 92 7.98 8.97 12.36
N PHE A 93 7.24 8.95 11.24
CA PHE A 93 5.79 9.26 11.22
C PHE A 93 4.90 8.05 11.48
N PHE A 94 5.18 6.92 10.82
CA PHE A 94 4.33 5.73 10.83
C PHE A 94 4.85 4.60 11.74
N GLY A 95 6.07 4.73 12.26
CA GLY A 95 6.64 3.77 13.21
C GLY A 95 6.55 2.32 12.73
N GLY A 96 5.99 1.46 13.58
CA GLY A 96 5.85 0.02 13.31
C GLY A 96 4.88 -0.34 12.17
N SER A 97 4.14 0.61 11.60
CA SER A 97 3.32 0.39 10.41
C SER A 97 4.17 0.32 9.13
N VAL A 98 5.42 0.77 9.13
CA VAL A 98 6.29 0.58 7.96
C VAL A 98 6.55 -0.92 7.75
N LEU A 99 6.36 -1.39 6.51
CA LEU A 99 6.62 -2.77 6.14
C LEU A 99 8.12 -3.04 5.97
N ASP A 100 8.55 -4.25 6.32
CA ASP A 100 9.92 -4.70 6.07
C ASP A 100 10.14 -4.96 4.58
N THR A 101 9.10 -5.47 3.90
CA THR A 101 9.12 -5.71 2.46
C THR A 101 9.15 -4.40 1.67
N ARG A 102 9.97 -4.38 0.62
CA ARG A 102 10.06 -3.26 -0.33
C ARG A 102 9.95 -3.79 -1.75
N ILE A 103 9.16 -3.12 -2.58
CA ILE A 103 9.07 -3.46 -4.01
C ILE A 103 10.18 -2.73 -4.75
N ARG A 104 11.18 -3.48 -5.23
CA ARG A 104 12.32 -2.91 -5.96
C ARG A 104 11.91 -2.40 -7.33
N GLU A 105 12.67 -1.45 -7.85
CA GLU A 105 12.54 -1.06 -9.26
C GLU A 105 12.78 -2.29 -10.15
N CYS A 106 11.79 -2.64 -10.98
CA CYS A 106 11.81 -3.84 -11.80
C CYS A 106 11.17 -3.59 -13.16
N ILE A 107 11.95 -3.72 -14.24
CA ILE A 107 11.48 -3.50 -15.62
C ILE A 107 10.34 -4.47 -15.95
N SER A 108 10.49 -5.75 -15.61
CA SER A 108 9.46 -6.76 -15.86
C SER A 108 8.13 -6.46 -15.16
N LEU A 109 8.16 -5.79 -14.00
CA LEU A 109 6.96 -5.35 -13.30
C LEU A 109 6.25 -4.21 -14.03
N ALA A 110 7.00 -3.30 -14.67
CA ALA A 110 6.44 -2.22 -15.48
C ALA A 110 5.84 -2.72 -16.81
N GLU A 111 6.38 -3.80 -17.38
CA GLU A 111 5.92 -4.38 -18.65
C GLU A 111 4.71 -5.31 -18.51
N ALA A 112 4.54 -5.96 -17.34
CA ALA A 112 3.50 -6.96 -17.13
C ALA A 112 2.07 -6.43 -17.41
N PRO A 113 1.67 -5.22 -16.94
CA PRO A 113 0.35 -4.65 -17.27
C PRO A 113 0.12 -4.45 -18.76
N GLY A 114 1.16 -4.03 -19.51
CA GLY A 114 1.08 -3.86 -20.96
C GLY A 114 0.85 -5.18 -21.71
N ASN A 115 1.12 -6.31 -21.08
CA ASN A 115 0.87 -7.66 -21.58
C ASN A 115 -0.42 -8.27 -21.02
N GLY A 116 -1.19 -7.54 -20.21
CA GLY A 116 -2.41 -8.05 -19.55
C GLY A 116 -2.14 -9.22 -18.61
N LYS A 117 -0.92 -9.34 -18.08
CA LYS A 117 -0.49 -10.43 -17.20
C LYS A 117 -0.12 -9.91 -15.82
N SER A 118 -0.33 -10.72 -14.79
CA SER A 118 0.25 -10.46 -13.48
C SER A 118 1.78 -10.60 -13.56
N ILE A 119 2.50 -10.05 -12.57
CA ILE A 119 3.95 -10.24 -12.50
C ILE A 119 4.33 -11.72 -12.32
N PHE A 120 3.47 -12.50 -11.68
CA PHE A 120 3.66 -13.94 -11.47
C PHE A 120 3.56 -14.72 -12.78
N ASP A 121 2.67 -14.32 -13.69
CA ASP A 121 2.52 -14.97 -15.00
C ASP A 121 3.52 -14.46 -16.04
N TYR A 122 3.85 -13.16 -15.99
CA TYR A 122 4.75 -12.53 -16.94
C TYR A 122 6.22 -12.89 -16.67
N ALA A 123 6.67 -12.75 -15.42
CA ALA A 123 8.06 -12.97 -15.03
C ALA A 123 8.15 -13.54 -13.61
N PRO A 124 7.79 -14.82 -13.40
CA PRO A 124 7.71 -15.46 -12.07
C PRO A 124 9.03 -15.48 -11.29
N LYS A 125 10.17 -15.42 -11.99
CA LYS A 125 11.52 -15.41 -11.38
C LYS A 125 12.11 -14.00 -11.22
N SER A 126 11.33 -12.96 -11.52
CA SER A 126 11.79 -11.57 -11.40
C SER A 126 11.84 -11.12 -9.94
N ASN A 127 12.63 -10.08 -9.69
CA ASN A 127 12.64 -9.40 -8.39
C ASN A 127 11.24 -8.91 -8.00
N GLY A 128 10.45 -8.39 -8.95
CA GLY A 128 9.08 -7.93 -8.68
C GLY A 128 8.16 -9.05 -8.20
N ALA A 129 8.21 -10.24 -8.84
CA ALA A 129 7.41 -11.38 -8.41
C ALA A 129 7.79 -11.85 -6.99
N GLN A 130 9.09 -11.90 -6.70
CA GLN A 130 9.58 -12.24 -5.36
C GLN A 130 9.14 -11.21 -4.32
N ASP A 131 9.29 -9.91 -4.59
CA ASP A 131 8.96 -8.84 -3.66
C ASP A 131 7.46 -8.82 -3.33
N TYR A 132 6.57 -9.02 -4.32
CA TYR A 132 5.12 -9.12 -4.07
C TYR A 132 4.73 -10.39 -3.31
N MET A 133 5.44 -11.50 -3.50
CA MET A 133 5.21 -12.71 -2.72
C MET A 133 5.60 -12.51 -1.26
N ASP A 134 6.74 -11.84 -1.00
CA ASP A 134 7.17 -11.51 0.36
C ASP A 134 6.21 -10.52 1.03
N LEU A 135 5.68 -9.56 0.27
CA LEU A 135 4.65 -8.63 0.75
C LEU A 135 3.38 -9.37 1.16
N ALA A 136 2.91 -10.31 0.34
CA ALA A 136 1.72 -11.10 0.65
C ALA A 136 1.92 -11.91 1.95
N ARG A 137 3.09 -12.52 2.13
CA ARG A 137 3.44 -13.25 3.37
C ARG A 137 3.45 -12.32 4.59
N GLU A 138 4.02 -11.14 4.46
CA GLU A 138 4.07 -10.15 5.54
C GLU A 138 2.66 -9.67 5.93
N ILE A 139 1.81 -9.36 4.95
CA ILE A 139 0.41 -8.96 5.20
C ILE A 139 -0.36 -10.06 5.93
N ILE A 140 -0.26 -11.32 5.47
CA ILE A 140 -0.93 -12.46 6.12
C ILE A 140 -0.41 -12.66 7.55
N ALA A 141 0.91 -12.52 7.77
CA ALA A 141 1.50 -12.65 9.09
C ALA A 141 1.05 -11.55 10.07
N ARG A 142 0.84 -10.32 9.57
CA ARG A 142 0.33 -9.20 10.37
C ARG A 142 -1.18 -9.31 10.64
N GLY A 143 -1.98 -9.73 9.66
CA GLY A 143 -3.44 -9.79 9.75
C GLY A 143 -4.01 -10.96 10.55
N ARG A 144 -3.20 -11.97 10.92
CA ARG A 144 -3.62 -13.07 11.82
C ARG A 144 -3.57 -12.70 13.32
N ARG A 145 -3.71 -11.42 13.67
CA ARG A 145 -3.64 -10.91 15.05
C ARG A 145 -4.98 -10.42 15.56
#